data_AF-A0A959PZR7-F1
#
_entry.id   AF-A0A959PZR7-F1
#
_cell.length_a   1.000
_cell.length_b   1.000
_cell.length_c   1.000
_cell.angle_alpha   90.00
_cell.angle_beta   90.00
_cell.angle_gamma   90.00
#
_symmetry.space_group_name_H-M   'P 1'
#
loop_
_entity.id
_entity.type
_entity.pdbx_description
1 polymer ?
#
loop_
_entity_poly.entity_id
_entity_poly.type
_entity_poly.pdbx_seq_one_letter_code
_entity_poly.pdbx_strand_id
1 'polypeptide(L)'
;MLQSTSFRSISNEIAILRKQNPNSFLDWGILSDLFPNCKHIFLSRRNKVALVVSWWKAIQDGQWHVKDHNPASKSLQVYKGRYDFNALVHLLHDHCLRETAAQAFFEHNQITPYSIFYEDLLLDLSGTISGILRYLNIELEEGQGIPLSDFKSTSDQINSEWIDRLRNDLQKDSDKVIW
;
A
#
# COMPACT_ATOMS: atom_id res chain seq x y z
N MET A 1 -0.72 -14.40 -3.25
CA MET A 1 -1.76 -13.90 -4.17
C MET A 1 -2.88 -14.94 -4.24
N LEU A 2 -3.75 -14.96 -3.22
CA LEU A 2 -4.96 -15.79 -3.18
C LEU A 2 -6.14 -14.83 -3.41
N GLN A 3 -6.38 -14.42 -4.64
CA GLN A 3 -7.72 -13.97 -5.00
C GLN A 3 -8.54 -15.25 -5.15
N SER A 4 -9.40 -15.52 -4.17
CA SER A 4 -10.20 -16.75 -4.19
C SER A 4 -11.05 -16.78 -5.46
N THR A 5 -11.05 -17.91 -6.16
CA THR A 5 -11.84 -18.13 -7.39
C THR A 5 -13.32 -17.78 -7.19
N SER A 6 -13.80 -17.88 -5.95
CA SER A 6 -15.16 -17.54 -5.52
C SER A 6 -15.50 -16.06 -5.69
N PHE A 7 -14.66 -15.13 -5.20
CA PHE A 7 -14.95 -13.69 -5.30
C PHE A 7 -15.05 -13.22 -6.76
N ARG A 8 -14.17 -13.74 -7.61
CA ARG A 8 -14.16 -13.46 -9.05
C ARG A 8 -15.43 -13.99 -9.73
N SER A 9 -15.90 -15.18 -9.35
CA SER A 9 -17.14 -15.76 -9.90
C SER A 9 -18.35 -14.91 -9.55
N ILE A 10 -18.52 -14.55 -8.28
CA ILE A 10 -19.69 -13.79 -7.82
C ILE A 10 -19.69 -12.37 -8.40
N SER A 11 -18.52 -11.72 -8.45
CA SER A 11 -18.39 -10.38 -9.06
C SER A 11 -18.78 -10.39 -10.55
N ASN A 12 -18.38 -11.44 -11.29
CA ASN A 12 -18.76 -11.61 -12.69
C ASN A 12 -20.27 -11.83 -12.86
N GLU A 13 -20.91 -12.62 -11.99
CA GLU A 13 -22.36 -12.85 -12.04
C GLU A 13 -23.15 -11.55 -11.81
N ILE A 14 -22.77 -10.75 -10.81
CA ILE A 14 -23.42 -9.46 -10.54
C ILE A 14 -23.20 -8.48 -11.70
N ALA A 15 -22.00 -8.45 -12.30
CA ALA A 15 -21.73 -7.63 -13.48
C ALA A 15 -22.65 -8.01 -14.65
N ILE A 16 -22.84 -9.31 -14.90
CA ILE A 16 -23.75 -9.82 -15.93
C ILE A 16 -25.20 -9.38 -15.64
N LEU A 17 -25.67 -9.52 -14.40
CA LEU A 17 -27.02 -9.09 -13.99
C LEU A 17 -27.23 -7.58 -14.18
N ARG A 18 -26.19 -6.78 -13.96
CA ARG A 18 -26.21 -5.32 -14.21
C ARG A 18 -25.98 -4.91 -15.67
N LYS A 19 -25.73 -5.86 -16.59
CA LYS A 19 -25.31 -5.57 -17.98
C LYS A 19 -24.05 -4.70 -18.05
N GLN A 20 -23.16 -4.85 -17.07
CA GLN A 20 -21.88 -4.15 -16.98
C GLN A 20 -20.74 -5.05 -17.45
N ASN A 21 -19.56 -4.46 -17.71
CA ASN A 21 -18.39 -5.22 -18.14
C ASN A 21 -17.85 -6.04 -16.95
N PRO A 22 -17.78 -7.38 -17.05
CA PRO A 22 -17.31 -8.26 -15.96
C PRO A 22 -15.81 -8.07 -15.62
N ASN A 23 -15.04 -7.37 -16.45
CA ASN A 23 -13.66 -6.99 -16.10
C ASN A 23 -13.58 -5.69 -15.28
N SER A 24 -14.72 -5.05 -14.96
CA SER A 24 -14.81 -3.88 -14.09
C SER A 24 -14.86 -4.28 -12.62
N PHE A 25 -13.74 -4.79 -12.09
CA PHE A 25 -13.62 -5.19 -10.67
C PHE A 25 -13.80 -4.04 -9.66
N LEU A 26 -13.91 -2.80 -10.13
CA LEU A 26 -14.04 -1.59 -9.33
C LEU A 26 -15.37 -0.86 -9.60
N ASP A 27 -16.36 -1.54 -10.19
CA ASP A 27 -17.70 -0.96 -10.24
C ASP A 27 -18.29 -0.92 -8.83
N TRP A 28 -18.49 0.30 -8.32
CA TRP A 28 -19.02 0.49 -6.98
C TRP A 28 -20.40 -0.15 -6.81
N GLY A 29 -21.24 -0.18 -7.85
CA GLY A 29 -22.55 -0.84 -7.77
C GLY A 29 -22.42 -2.32 -7.43
N ILE A 30 -21.40 -3.01 -7.96
CA ILE A 30 -21.12 -4.41 -7.65
C ILE A 30 -20.57 -4.55 -6.23
N LEU A 31 -19.62 -3.68 -5.84
CA LEU A 31 -19.02 -3.72 -4.51
C LEU A 31 -20.02 -3.38 -3.40
N SER A 32 -20.95 -2.44 -3.64
CA SER A 32 -21.97 -2.05 -2.67
C SER A 32 -23.00 -3.15 -2.44
N ASP A 33 -23.32 -3.94 -3.47
CA ASP A 33 -24.22 -5.09 -3.33
C ASP A 33 -23.56 -6.25 -2.56
N LEU A 34 -22.27 -6.47 -2.80
CA LEU A 34 -21.49 -7.51 -2.11
C LEU A 34 -21.17 -7.16 -0.67
N PHE A 35 -20.88 -5.88 -0.41
CA PHE A 35 -20.50 -5.36 0.90
C PHE A 35 -21.37 -4.15 1.25
N PRO A 36 -22.66 -4.38 1.58
CA PRO A 36 -23.52 -3.30 2.00
C PRO A 36 -22.95 -2.65 3.27
N ASN A 37 -22.98 -1.31 3.32
CA ASN A 37 -22.42 -0.52 4.43
C ASN A 37 -20.91 -0.71 4.66
N CYS A 38 -20.14 -1.07 3.63
CA CYS A 38 -18.69 -1.20 3.73
C CYS A 38 -18.05 0.10 4.25
N LYS A 39 -17.12 -0.05 5.20
CA LYS A 39 -16.27 1.03 5.70
C LYS A 39 -14.95 0.99 4.93
N HIS A 40 -14.48 2.15 4.48
CA HIS A 40 -13.29 2.25 3.65
C HIS A 40 -12.13 2.82 4.46
N ILE A 41 -11.00 2.13 4.46
CA ILE A 41 -9.75 2.60 5.03
C ILE A 41 -8.78 2.82 3.88
N PHE A 42 -8.19 4.01 3.81
CA PHE A 42 -7.26 4.38 2.76
C PHE A 42 -5.88 4.62 3.35
N LEU A 43 -4.93 3.74 3.06
CA LEU A 43 -3.54 3.88 3.48
C LEU A 43 -2.72 4.46 2.32
N SER A 44 -2.06 5.59 2.58
CA SER A 44 -1.07 6.17 1.68
C SER A 44 0.29 6.29 2.39
N ARG A 45 1.34 6.59 1.64
CA ARG A 45 2.68 6.88 2.16
C ARG A 45 3.14 8.21 1.61
N ARG A 46 3.57 9.14 2.46
CA ARG A 46 3.97 10.48 2.00
C ARG A 46 5.25 10.43 1.17
N ASN A 47 6.25 9.66 1.62
CA ASN A 47 7.51 9.53 0.89
C ASN A 47 7.41 8.47 -0.22
N LYS A 48 7.04 8.89 -1.43
CA LYS A 48 6.90 8.02 -2.61
C LYS A 48 8.23 7.43 -3.10
N VAL A 49 9.33 8.18 -2.97
CA VAL A 49 10.68 7.70 -3.30
C VAL A 49 11.05 6.52 -2.41
N ALA A 50 10.87 6.66 -1.09
CA ALA A 50 11.12 5.57 -0.15
C ALA A 50 10.17 4.38 -0.35
N LEU A 51 8.92 4.64 -0.78
CA LEU A 51 7.97 3.59 -1.14
C LEU A 51 8.50 2.71 -2.28
N VAL A 52 8.90 3.32 -3.41
CA VAL A 52 9.28 2.56 -4.61
C VAL A 52 10.62 1.86 -4.44
N VAL A 53 11.55 2.43 -3.67
CA VAL A 53 12.81 1.76 -3.30
C VAL A 53 12.52 0.52 -2.45
N SER A 54 11.67 0.64 -1.44
CA SER A 54 11.26 -0.50 -0.61
C SER A 54 10.53 -1.56 -1.43
N TRP A 55 9.67 -1.15 -2.36
CA TRP A 55 8.95 -2.07 -3.25
C TRP A 55 9.92 -2.80 -4.20
N TRP A 56 10.85 -2.08 -4.82
CA TRP A 56 11.86 -2.67 -5.69
C TRP A 56 12.71 -3.70 -4.94
N LYS A 57 13.15 -3.40 -3.71
CA LYS A 57 13.87 -4.39 -2.88
C LYS A 57 13.05 -5.64 -2.62
N ALA A 58 11.77 -5.49 -2.25
CA ALA A 58 10.88 -6.63 -2.00
C ALA A 58 10.67 -7.50 -3.25
N ILE A 59 10.70 -6.92 -4.45
CA ILE A 59 10.70 -7.67 -5.72
C ILE A 59 12.00 -8.48 -5.86
N GLN A 60 13.15 -7.89 -5.51
CA GLN A 60 14.46 -8.52 -5.68
C GLN A 60 14.72 -9.69 -4.73
N ASP A 61 14.25 -9.58 -3.49
CA ASP A 61 14.51 -10.57 -2.45
C ASP A 61 13.28 -11.42 -2.10
N GLY A 62 12.11 -11.08 -2.63
CA GLY A 62 10.84 -11.77 -2.36
C GLY A 62 10.29 -11.53 -0.94
N GLN A 63 10.88 -10.62 -0.16
CA GLN A 63 10.47 -10.31 1.20
C GLN A 63 9.65 -9.03 1.25
N TRP A 64 8.36 -9.21 1.51
CA TRP A 64 7.41 -8.11 1.65
C TRP A 64 7.24 -7.68 3.10
N HIS A 65 7.54 -8.58 4.04
CA HIS A 65 7.39 -8.37 5.48
C HIS A 65 8.49 -9.10 6.24
N VAL A 66 9.04 -8.46 7.29
CA VAL A 66 9.98 -9.09 8.23
C VAL A 66 9.30 -9.19 9.58
N LYS A 67 9.26 -10.42 10.14
CA LYS A 67 8.74 -10.71 11.47
C LYS A 67 9.90 -10.84 12.47
N ASP A 68 9.67 -10.42 13.71
CA ASP A 68 10.68 -10.42 14.78
C ASP A 68 11.37 -11.77 15.04
N HIS A 69 10.69 -12.89 14.78
CA HIS A 69 11.21 -14.24 15.08
C HIS A 69 11.90 -14.95 13.92
N ASN A 70 11.98 -14.31 12.75
CA ASN A 70 12.73 -14.85 11.61
C ASN A 70 13.27 -13.69 10.75
N PRO A 71 14.34 -13.01 11.18
CA PRO A 71 15.05 -12.11 10.30
C PRO A 71 15.67 -13.00 9.22
N ALA A 72 14.97 -13.15 8.11
CA ALA A 72 15.57 -13.64 6.88
C ALA A 72 16.54 -12.54 6.41
N SER A 73 17.64 -12.36 7.14
CA SER A 73 18.73 -11.45 6.81
C SER A 73 19.41 -12.02 5.57
N LYS A 74 18.81 -11.74 4.41
CA LYS A 74 19.46 -11.98 3.14
C LYS A 74 20.64 -11.02 3.08
N SER A 75 21.80 -11.57 2.74
CA SER A 75 23.04 -10.79 2.60
C SER A 75 22.80 -9.57 1.71
N LEU A 76 23.34 -8.42 2.11
CA LEU A 76 23.34 -7.18 1.32
C LEU A 76 23.86 -7.40 -0.12
N GLN A 77 24.63 -8.47 -0.35
CA GLN A 77 25.09 -8.90 -1.67
C GLN A 77 23.95 -9.14 -2.69
N VAL A 78 22.74 -9.51 -2.23
CA VAL A 78 21.59 -9.72 -3.12
C VAL A 78 21.24 -8.45 -3.89
N TYR A 79 21.52 -7.27 -3.34
CA TYR A 79 21.16 -5.99 -3.93
C TYR A 79 22.29 -5.34 -4.75
N LYS A 80 23.51 -5.88 -4.68
CA LYS A 80 24.67 -5.30 -5.35
C LYS A 80 24.45 -5.25 -6.87
N GLY A 81 24.56 -4.05 -7.45
CA GLY A 81 24.36 -3.82 -8.88
C GLY A 81 22.91 -3.95 -9.36
N ARG A 82 21.93 -4.01 -8.45
CA ARG A 82 20.50 -4.17 -8.80
C ARG A 82 19.69 -2.86 -8.76
N TYR A 83 20.36 -1.72 -8.60
CA TYR A 83 19.71 -0.44 -8.79
C TYR A 83 19.33 -0.29 -10.27
N ASP A 84 18.04 -0.06 -10.55
CA ASP A 84 17.52 0.18 -11.88
C ASP A 84 16.60 1.40 -11.84
N PHE A 85 17.07 2.50 -12.44
CA PHE A 85 16.33 3.76 -12.47
C PHE A 85 15.00 3.64 -13.20
N ASN A 86 14.97 2.95 -14.34
CA ASN A 86 13.75 2.80 -15.14
C ASN A 86 12.70 1.96 -14.41
N ALA A 87 13.14 0.89 -13.72
CA ALA A 87 12.25 0.09 -12.89
C ALA A 87 11.65 0.91 -11.73
N LEU A 88 12.47 1.72 -11.05
CA LEU A 88 12.01 2.58 -9.95
C LEU A 88 11.03 3.67 -10.43
N VAL A 89 11.31 4.31 -11.57
CA VAL A 89 10.40 5.28 -12.19
C VAL A 89 9.08 4.62 -12.62
N HIS A 90 9.15 3.41 -13.18
CA HIS A 90 7.95 2.66 -13.52
C HIS A 90 7.09 2.37 -12.30
N LEU A 91 7.69 1.91 -11.19
CA LEU A 91 6.99 1.69 -9.92
C LEU A 91 6.40 2.97 -9.34
N LEU A 92 7.10 4.11 -9.49
CA LEU A 92 6.60 5.41 -9.05
C LEU A 92 5.34 5.81 -9.82
N HIS A 93 5.38 5.67 -11.14
CA HIS A 93 4.23 5.94 -12.00
C HIS A 93 3.07 5.00 -11.70
N ASP A 94 3.30 3.68 -11.59
CA ASP A 94 2.27 2.70 -11.26
C ASP A 94 1.63 2.98 -9.90
N HIS A 95 2.43 3.29 -8.87
CA HIS A 95 1.92 3.64 -7.54
C HIS A 95 1.05 4.91 -7.58
N CYS A 96 1.53 5.97 -8.24
CA CYS A 96 0.78 7.22 -8.36
C CYS A 96 -0.56 7.01 -9.09
N LEU A 97 -0.57 6.23 -10.18
CA LEU A 97 -1.81 5.90 -10.88
C LEU A 97 -2.80 5.15 -10.00
N ARG A 98 -2.35 4.15 -9.23
CA ARG A 98 -3.21 3.39 -8.31
C ARG A 98 -3.79 4.29 -7.22
N GLU A 99 -2.98 5.18 -6.67
CA GLU A 99 -3.41 6.10 -5.61
C GLU A 99 -4.41 7.13 -6.14
N THR A 100 -4.14 7.74 -7.29
CA THR A 100 -5.08 8.66 -7.96
C THR A 100 -6.37 7.95 -8.35
N ALA A 101 -6.31 6.73 -8.87
CA ALA A 101 -7.50 5.95 -9.21
C ALA A 101 -8.35 5.63 -7.97
N ALA A 102 -7.73 5.30 -6.84
CA ALA A 102 -8.43 5.10 -5.58
C ALA A 102 -9.11 6.37 -5.07
N GLN A 103 -8.42 7.52 -5.14
CA GLN A 103 -8.99 8.82 -4.76
C GLN A 103 -10.17 9.21 -5.65
N ALA A 104 -10.01 9.08 -6.98
CA ALA A 104 -11.08 9.34 -7.93
C ALA A 104 -12.29 8.41 -7.71
N PHE A 105 -12.04 7.14 -7.35
CA PHE A 105 -13.09 6.20 -6.99
C PHE A 105 -13.87 6.68 -5.74
N PHE A 106 -13.19 7.14 -4.70
CA PHE A 106 -13.87 7.65 -3.50
C PHE A 106 -14.68 8.91 -3.79
N GLU A 107 -14.11 9.85 -4.54
CA GLU A 107 -14.79 11.08 -4.95
C GLU A 107 -16.03 10.80 -5.79
N HIS A 108 -15.89 9.97 -6.83
CA HIS A 108 -17.00 9.62 -7.72
C HIS A 108 -18.18 9.00 -6.97
N ASN A 109 -17.91 8.19 -5.96
CA ASN A 109 -18.93 7.47 -5.19
C ASN A 109 -19.31 8.17 -3.88
N GLN A 110 -18.84 9.40 -3.64
CA GLN A 110 -19.09 10.19 -2.43
C GLN A 110 -18.72 9.43 -1.13
N ILE A 111 -17.67 8.62 -1.20
CA ILE A 111 -17.14 7.84 -0.08
C ILE A 111 -16.13 8.70 0.67
N THR A 112 -16.29 8.82 1.99
CA THR A 112 -15.25 9.39 2.86
C THR A 112 -14.50 8.27 3.57
N PRO A 113 -13.30 7.88 3.10
CA PRO A 113 -12.52 6.83 3.75
C PRO A 113 -11.83 7.36 5.02
N TYR A 114 -11.59 6.47 5.98
CA TYR A 114 -10.65 6.74 7.06
C TYR A 114 -9.23 6.69 6.50
N SER A 115 -8.61 7.86 6.36
CA SER A 115 -7.30 8.01 5.72
C SER A 115 -6.17 7.88 6.74
N ILE A 116 -5.15 7.10 6.40
CA ILE A 116 -3.99 6.83 7.23
C ILE A 116 -2.75 7.08 6.38
N PHE A 117 -1.75 7.72 6.95
CA PHE A 117 -0.43 7.75 6.37
C PHE A 117 0.49 6.75 7.06
N TYR A 118 1.28 6.03 6.27
CA TYR A 118 2.25 5.06 6.75
C TYR A 118 3.18 5.66 7.82
N GLU A 119 3.61 6.90 7.64
CA GLU A 119 4.48 7.58 8.60
C GLU A 119 3.78 7.79 9.96
N ASP A 120 2.49 8.09 9.97
CA ASP A 120 1.71 8.26 11.22
C ASP A 120 1.47 6.90 11.89
N LEU A 121 1.21 5.86 11.10
CA LEU A 121 1.07 4.48 11.56
C LEU A 121 2.36 3.98 12.26
N LEU A 122 3.53 4.36 11.75
CA LEU A 122 4.81 4.02 12.38
C LEU A 122 5.07 4.78 13.68
N LEU A 123 4.63 6.04 13.76
CA LEU A 123 4.83 6.90 14.92
C LEU A 123 3.93 6.49 16.09
N ASP A 124 2.67 6.16 15.80
CA ASP A 124 1.69 5.73 16.81
C ASP A 124 0.78 4.63 16.26
N LEU A 125 1.28 3.41 16.30
CA LEU A 125 0.52 2.23 15.89
C LEU A 125 -0.73 2.05 16.74
N SER A 126 -0.60 2.16 18.07
CA SER A 126 -1.71 1.89 19.00
C SER A 126 -2.84 2.91 18.83
N GLY A 127 -2.51 4.20 18.74
CA GLY A 127 -3.48 5.24 18.46
C GLY A 127 -4.10 5.12 17.08
N THR A 128 -3.32 4.74 16.05
CA THR A 128 -3.84 4.50 14.71
C THR A 128 -4.84 3.35 14.68
N ILE A 129 -4.51 2.21 15.29
CA ILE A 129 -5.42 1.05 15.40
C ILE A 129 -6.67 1.42 16.23
N SER A 130 -6.51 2.15 17.34
CA SER A 130 -7.64 2.65 18.12
C SER A 130 -8.58 3.53 17.29
N GLY A 131 -8.03 4.40 16.44
CA GLY A 131 -8.80 5.24 15.52
C GLY A 131 -9.55 4.42 14.46
N ILE A 132 -8.91 3.39 13.89
CA ILE A 132 -9.55 2.45 12.98
C ILE A 132 -10.73 1.73 13.66
N LEU A 133 -10.52 1.18 14.85
CA LEU A 133 -11.57 0.46 15.59
C LEU A 133 -12.78 1.37 15.87
N ARG A 134 -12.52 2.62 16.28
CA ARG A 134 -13.56 3.63 16.44
C ARG A 134 -14.31 3.92 15.13
N TYR A 135 -13.60 4.07 14.01
CA TYR A 135 -14.22 4.27 12.70
C TYR A 135 -15.08 3.08 12.25
N LEU A 136 -14.66 1.86 12.61
CA LEU A 136 -15.39 0.62 12.33
C LEU A 136 -16.53 0.35 13.33
N ASN A 137 -16.70 1.16 14.38
CA ASN A 137 -17.60 0.91 15.51
C ASN A 137 -17.36 -0.43 16.21
N ILE A 138 -16.09 -0.80 16.39
CA ILE A 138 -15.68 -1.99 17.13
C ILE A 138 -15.19 -1.56 18.50
N GLU A 139 -15.84 -2.07 19.55
CA GLU A 139 -15.40 -1.89 20.94
C GLU A 139 -14.36 -2.96 21.30
N LEU A 140 -13.30 -2.54 21.99
CA LEU A 140 -12.36 -3.47 22.62
C LEU A 140 -12.90 -3.85 23.99
N GLU A 141 -12.85 -5.15 24.33
CA GLU A 141 -13.19 -5.59 25.67
C GLU A 141 -12.22 -5.01 26.70
N GLU A 142 -12.69 -4.76 27.93
CA GLU A 142 -11.83 -4.29 29.01
C GLU A 142 -10.64 -5.25 29.22
N GLY A 143 -9.43 -4.69 29.16
CA GLY A 143 -8.18 -5.46 29.28
C GLY A 143 -7.68 -6.09 27.97
N GLN A 144 -8.43 -6.01 26.88
CA GLN A 144 -7.96 -6.43 25.56
C GLN A 144 -7.05 -5.35 24.96
N GLY A 145 -5.74 -5.50 25.19
CA GLY A 145 -4.73 -4.62 24.61
C GLY A 145 -4.67 -4.76 23.09
N ILE A 146 -4.32 -3.68 22.40
CA ILE A 146 -3.97 -3.74 20.98
C ILE A 146 -2.69 -4.58 20.85
N PRO A 147 -2.71 -5.68 20.06
CA PRO A 147 -1.54 -6.53 19.92
C PRO A 147 -0.36 -5.72 19.39
N LEU A 148 0.82 -5.98 19.96
CA LEU A 148 2.06 -5.42 19.45
C LEU A 148 2.29 -5.91 18.02
N SER A 149 2.81 -5.04 17.15
CA SER A 149 3.19 -5.46 15.82
C SER A 149 4.53 -6.18 15.86
N ASP A 150 4.56 -7.43 15.39
CA ASP A 150 5.79 -8.19 15.18
C ASP A 150 6.58 -7.72 13.94
N PHE A 151 6.08 -6.70 13.22
CA PHE A 151 6.67 -6.23 11.99
C PHE A 151 7.66 -5.10 12.26
N LYS A 152 8.88 -5.25 11.72
CA LYS A 152 9.91 -4.21 11.76
C LYS A 152 10.09 -3.52 10.42
N SER A 153 10.48 -2.25 10.49
CA SER A 153 10.98 -1.52 9.34
C SER A 153 12.18 -2.27 8.74
N THR A 154 12.14 -2.49 7.43
CA THR A 154 13.23 -3.10 6.65
C THR A 154 14.18 -2.06 6.07
N SER A 155 14.14 -0.83 6.60
CA SER A 155 15.03 0.23 6.16
C SER A 155 16.46 -0.05 6.58
N ASP A 156 17.35 -0.21 5.61
CA ASP A 156 18.78 -0.42 5.79
C ASP A 156 19.59 0.64 5.01
N GLN A 157 20.91 0.52 5.03
CA GLN A 157 21.80 1.43 4.31
C GLN A 157 21.52 1.47 2.80
N ILE A 158 21.12 0.34 2.20
CA ILE A 158 20.81 0.26 0.76
C ILE A 158 19.56 1.06 0.43
N ASN A 159 18.56 1.07 1.31
CA ASN A 159 17.40 1.95 1.14
C ASN A 159 17.85 3.40 1.04
N SER A 160 18.65 3.87 1.98
CA SER A 160 19.12 5.26 2.01
C SER A 160 19.92 5.60 0.75
N GLU A 161 20.87 4.74 0.37
CA GLU A 161 21.68 4.94 -0.85
C GLU A 161 20.82 5.01 -2.12
N TRP A 162 19.85 4.11 -2.28
CA TRP A 162 18.98 4.10 -3.45
C TRP A 162 17.98 5.25 -3.45
N ILE A 163 17.50 5.68 -2.28
CA ILE A 163 16.63 6.85 -2.14
C ILE A 163 17.37 8.11 -2.60
N ASP A 164 18.59 8.34 -2.11
CA ASP A 164 19.36 9.53 -2.45
C ASP A 164 19.79 9.51 -3.91
N ARG A 165 20.21 8.34 -4.42
CA ARG A 165 20.50 8.17 -5.84
C ARG A 165 19.28 8.45 -6.72
N LEU A 166 18.11 7.92 -6.37
CA LEU A 166 16.89 8.14 -7.14
C LEU A 166 16.46 9.60 -7.12
N ARG A 167 16.56 10.30 -5.98
CA ARG A 167 16.31 11.75 -5.90
C ARG A 167 17.19 12.53 -6.87
N ASN A 168 18.48 12.24 -6.89
CA ASN A 168 19.43 12.88 -7.79
C ASN A 168 19.14 12.56 -9.26
N ASP A 169 18.89 11.29 -9.60
CA ASP A 169 18.60 10.86 -10.96
C ASP A 169 17.30 11.50 -11.49
N LEU A 170 16.26 11.66 -10.65
CA LEU A 170 14.98 12.29 -11.01
C LEU A 170 15.10 13.78 -11.36
N GLN A 171 16.12 14.47 -10.83
CA GLN A 171 16.31 15.91 -11.02
C GLN A 171 17.57 16.26 -11.82
N LYS A 172 18.22 15.26 -12.43
CA LYS A 172 19.52 15.42 -13.10
C LYS A 172 19.49 16.42 -14.26
N ASP A 173 18.39 16.45 -15.00
CA ASP A 173 18.17 17.35 -16.14
C ASP A 173 17.20 18.50 -15.80
N SER A 174 16.91 18.71 -14.51
CA SER A 174 16.01 19.77 -14.03
C SER A 174 16.79 21.03 -13.68
N ASP A 175 16.35 22.17 -14.19
CA ASP A 175 16.89 23.49 -13.81
C ASP A 175 16.66 23.83 -12.33
N LYS A 176 15.72 23.13 -11.67
CA LYS A 176 15.40 23.29 -10.25
C LYS A 176 15.66 22.00 -9.50
N VAL A 177 16.53 22.09 -8.51
CA VAL A 177 16.82 21.03 -7.54
C VAL A 177 15.79 21.12 -6.41
N ILE A 178 15.04 20.03 -6.19
CA ILE A 178 13.96 19.97 -5.19
C ILE A 178 14.51 19.46 -3.85
N TRP A 179 15.53 18.60 -3.91
CA TRP A 179 16.15 17.92 -2.77
C TRP A 179 17.61 18.31 -2.61
#